data_AF-A0AAU9NEJ9-F1
#
_entry.id   AF-A0AAU9NEJ9-F1
#
_cell.length_a   1.000
_cell.length_b   1.000
_cell.length_c   1.000
_cell.angle_alpha   90.00
_cell.angle_beta   90.00
_cell.angle_gamma   90.00
#
_symmetry.space_group_name_H-M   'P 1'
#
loop_
_entity.id
_entity.type
_entity.pdbx_description
1 polymer ?
#
loop_
_entity_poly.entity_id
_entity_poly.type
_entity_poly.pdbx_seq_one_letter_code
_entity_poly.pdbx_strand_id
1 'polypeptide(L)'
;MAKRELSSTLKNLKDPLRPGVKEAVDICLAAGITVRMVTGDNINTARVIAKECGILTEGRLAIKGPVFRAKSDAEKRELAPRIQENRWLVLQDK
;
A
#
# COMPACT_ATOMS: atom_id res chain seq x y z
N MET A 1 -11.42 -27.75 -21.22
CA MET A 1 -10.05 -28.19 -20.92
C MET A 1 -9.03 -27.03 -20.93
N ALA A 2 -9.02 -26.14 -21.93
CA ALA A 2 -8.03 -25.04 -22.04
C ALA A 2 -8.13 -23.88 -21.01
N LYS A 3 -9.28 -23.68 -20.33
CA LYS A 3 -9.46 -22.57 -19.36
C LYS A 3 -8.73 -22.78 -18.02
N ARG A 4 -8.29 -24.00 -17.73
CA ARG A 4 -7.77 -24.39 -16.41
C ARG A 4 -6.25 -24.23 -16.28
N GLU A 5 -5.52 -24.25 -17.40
CA GLU A 5 -4.05 -24.10 -17.41
C GLU A 5 -3.58 -22.63 -17.50
N LEU A 6 -4.34 -21.74 -18.14
CA LEU A 6 -4.03 -20.30 -18.18
C LEU A 6 -3.97 -19.65 -16.77
N SER A 7 -4.67 -20.22 -15.79
CA SER A 7 -4.76 -19.65 -14.44
C SER A 7 -3.48 -19.78 -13.63
N SER A 8 -2.66 -20.83 -13.84
CA SER A 8 -1.42 -21.01 -13.08
C SER A 8 -0.30 -20.11 -13.60
N THR A 9 -0.21 -19.92 -14.92
CA THR A 9 0.84 -19.08 -15.54
C THR A 9 0.73 -17.61 -15.16
N LEU A 10 -0.49 -17.06 -15.06
CA LEU A 10 -0.70 -15.66 -14.64
C LEU A 10 -0.42 -15.42 -13.16
N LYS A 11 -0.61 -16.44 -12.31
CA LYS A 11 -0.28 -16.35 -10.87
C LYS A 11 1.22 -16.17 -10.62
N ASN A 12 2.06 -16.62 -11.55
CA ASN A 12 3.52 -16.52 -11.45
C ASN A 12 4.08 -15.14 -11.83
N LEU A 13 3.23 -14.18 -12.26
CA LEU A 13 3.66 -12.79 -12.49
C LEU A 13 3.69 -11.97 -11.19
N LYS A 14 3.03 -12.46 -10.14
CA LYS A 14 2.94 -11.75 -8.87
C LYS A 14 4.03 -12.25 -7.93
N ASP A 15 4.85 -11.33 -7.45
CA ASP A 15 5.76 -11.63 -6.34
C ASP A 15 4.93 -11.90 -5.08
N PRO A 16 5.05 -13.10 -4.48
CA PRO A 16 4.34 -13.39 -3.24
C PRO A 16 4.87 -12.50 -2.11
N LEU A 17 3.99 -12.15 -1.18
CA LEU A 17 4.43 -11.50 0.05
C LEU A 17 5.43 -12.38 0.79
N ARG A 18 6.45 -11.75 1.38
CA ARG A 18 7.37 -12.48 2.25
C ARG A 18 6.60 -13.05 3.44
N PRO A 19 6.87 -14.29 3.85
CA PRO A 19 6.29 -14.85 5.06
C PRO A 19 6.54 -13.93 6.27
N GLY A 20 5.54 -13.74 7.14
CA GLY A 20 5.66 -12.93 8.34
C GLY A 20 5.35 -11.43 8.16
N VAL A 21 5.18 -10.94 6.93
CA VAL A 21 4.94 -9.50 6.70
C VAL A 21 3.63 -9.04 7.33
N LYS A 22 2.55 -9.81 7.17
CA LYS A 22 1.25 -9.42 7.71
C LYS A 22 1.27 -9.44 9.24
N GLU A 23 1.89 -10.46 9.82
CA GLU A 23 2.04 -10.62 11.26
C GLU A 23 2.87 -9.48 11.86
N ALA A 24 3.96 -9.07 11.20
CA ALA A 24 4.76 -7.93 11.62
C ALA A 24 3.98 -6.61 11.55
N VAL A 25 3.15 -6.43 10.51
CA VAL A 25 2.26 -5.26 10.40
C VAL A 25 1.25 -5.27 11.54
N ASP A 26 0.60 -6.41 11.81
CA ASP A 26 -0.39 -6.54 12.87
C ASP A 26 0.22 -6.23 14.26
N ILE A 27 1.44 -6.73 14.55
CA ILE A 27 2.18 -6.43 15.79
C ILE A 27 2.45 -4.94 15.92
N CYS A 28 2.94 -4.28 14.87
CA CYS A 28 3.17 -2.84 14.88
C CYS A 28 1.87 -2.07 15.18
N LEU A 29 0.78 -2.42 14.50
CA LEU A 29 -0.51 -1.77 14.70
C LEU A 29 -1.04 -1.98 16.12
N ALA A 30 -0.92 -3.19 16.67
CA ALA A 30 -1.31 -3.50 18.04
C ALA A 30 -0.48 -2.73 19.08
N ALA A 31 0.78 -2.42 18.76
CA ALA A 31 1.67 -1.60 19.59
C ALA A 31 1.40 -0.07 19.45
N GLY A 32 0.38 0.33 18.68
CA GLY A 32 0.11 1.75 18.39
C GLY A 32 1.08 2.37 17.39
N ILE A 33 1.91 1.57 16.73
CA ILE A 33 2.85 2.02 15.69
C ILE A 33 2.12 2.06 14.36
N THR A 34 2.22 3.21 13.69
CA THR A 34 1.61 3.38 12.36
C THR A 34 2.53 2.86 11.26
N VAL A 35 2.05 1.88 10.49
CA VAL A 35 2.78 1.27 9.35
C VAL A 35 2.35 1.87 8.02
N ARG A 36 3.29 2.00 7.08
CA ARG A 36 3.23 2.91 5.93
C ARG A 36 3.98 2.27 4.76
N MET A 37 3.46 2.35 3.54
CA MET A 37 4.01 1.61 2.39
C MET A 37 4.55 2.51 1.29
N VAL A 38 5.87 2.51 1.11
CA VAL A 38 6.56 3.27 0.08
C VAL A 38 6.86 2.35 -1.12
N THR A 39 6.17 2.46 -2.27
CA THR A 39 6.45 1.64 -3.48
C THR A 39 6.41 2.39 -4.82
N GLY A 40 7.36 2.13 -5.71
CA GLY A 40 7.35 2.61 -7.09
C GLY A 40 6.30 1.98 -8.01
N ASP A 41 5.49 1.04 -7.51
CA ASP A 41 4.46 0.34 -8.27
C ASP A 41 3.30 1.24 -8.73
N ASN A 42 2.52 0.73 -9.67
CA ASN A 42 1.23 1.32 -10.01
C ASN A 42 0.28 1.32 -8.79
N ILE A 43 -0.52 2.39 -8.63
CA ILE A 43 -1.43 2.54 -7.48
C ILE A 43 -2.40 1.36 -7.30
N ASN A 44 -2.84 0.71 -8.37
CA ASN A 44 -3.75 -0.43 -8.27
C ASN A 44 -3.03 -1.65 -7.67
N THR A 45 -1.81 -1.93 -8.13
CA THR A 45 -0.94 -2.98 -7.58
C THR A 45 -0.60 -2.68 -6.12
N ALA A 46 -0.18 -1.44 -5.83
CA ALA A 46 0.11 -0.98 -4.49
C ALA A 46 -1.08 -1.15 -3.53
N ARG A 47 -2.31 -0.82 -3.97
CA ARG A 47 -3.52 -1.02 -3.16
C ARG A 47 -3.80 -2.49 -2.86
N VAL A 48 -3.57 -3.39 -3.82
CA VAL A 48 -3.74 -4.83 -3.62
C VAL A 48 -2.72 -5.33 -2.60
N ILE A 49 -1.43 -5.03 -2.81
CA ILE A 49 -0.34 -5.43 -1.90
C ILE A 49 -0.57 -4.86 -0.49
N ALA A 50 -0.90 -3.58 -0.37
CA ALA A 50 -1.13 -2.94 0.93
C ALA A 50 -2.31 -3.54 1.69
N LYS A 51 -3.36 -3.98 0.99
CA LYS A 51 -4.49 -4.70 1.61
C LYS A 51 -4.07 -6.06 2.12
N GLU A 52 -3.31 -6.81 1.32
CA GLU A 52 -2.82 -8.13 1.71
C GLU A 52 -1.85 -8.06 2.91
N CYS A 53 -1.01 -7.01 2.97
CA CYS A 53 -0.15 -6.75 4.13
C CYS A 53 -0.90 -6.26 5.38
N GLY A 54 -2.19 -5.90 5.28
CA GLY A 54 -2.95 -5.29 6.39
C GLY A 54 -2.65 -3.81 6.64
N ILE A 55 -1.95 -3.13 5.72
CA ILE A 55 -1.61 -1.71 5.82
C ILE A 55 -2.80 -0.84 5.40
N LEU A 56 -3.43 -1.16 4.26
CA LEU A 56 -4.57 -0.40 3.74
C LEU A 56 -5.89 -1.01 4.23
N THR A 57 -6.45 -0.45 5.30
CA THR A 57 -7.76 -0.82 5.86
C THR A 57 -8.86 0.16 5.44
N GLU A 58 -10.11 -0.14 5.80
CA GLU A 58 -11.21 0.80 5.62
C GLU A 58 -10.91 2.16 6.28
N GLY A 59 -11.35 3.24 5.65
CA GLY A 59 -11.10 4.61 6.10
C GLY A 59 -9.70 5.17 5.78
N ARG A 60 -8.75 4.34 5.33
CA ARG A 60 -7.40 4.79 4.96
C ARG A 60 -7.28 5.14 3.48
N LEU A 61 -6.36 6.07 3.18
CA LEU A 61 -6.17 6.60 1.83
C LEU A 61 -4.88 6.08 1.19
N ALA A 62 -4.99 5.71 -0.10
CA ALA A 62 -3.84 5.59 -0.98
C ALA A 62 -3.84 6.74 -1.99
N ILE A 63 -2.74 7.49 -2.06
CA ILE A 63 -2.63 8.72 -2.85
C ILE A 63 -1.39 8.67 -3.74
N LYS A 64 -1.47 9.28 -4.93
CA LYS A 64 -0.31 9.44 -5.80
C LYS A 64 0.65 10.48 -5.26
N GLY A 65 1.95 10.21 -5.24
CA GLY A 65 2.99 11.17 -4.86
C GLY A 65 2.88 12.52 -5.57
N PRO A 66 2.73 12.61 -6.91
CA PRO A 66 2.51 13.89 -7.58
C PRO A 66 1.25 14.62 -7.07
N VAL A 67 0.15 13.87 -6.84
CA VAL A 67 -1.10 14.42 -6.32
C VAL A 67 -0.91 14.93 -4.90
N PHE A 68 -0.21 14.20 -4.04
CA PHE A 68 0.10 14.62 -2.67
C PHE A 68 1.05 15.82 -2.63
N ARG A 69 2.10 15.85 -3.46
CA ARG A 69 3.06 16.96 -3.55
C ARG A 69 2.37 18.27 -3.96
N ALA A 70 1.40 18.17 -4.88
CA ALA A 70 0.60 19.30 -5.35
C ALA A 70 -0.40 19.85 -4.31
N LYS A 71 -0.60 19.18 -3.17
CA LYS A 71 -1.48 19.67 -2.09
C LYS A 71 -0.82 20.83 -1.33
N SER A 72 -1.65 21.75 -0.86
CA SER A 72 -1.23 22.78 0.08
C SER A 72 -0.77 22.17 1.41
N ASP A 73 -0.01 22.91 2.21
CA ASP A 73 0.42 22.43 3.53
C ASP A 73 -0.76 22.17 4.47
N ALA A 74 -1.84 22.95 4.34
CA ALA A 74 -3.08 22.74 5.08
C ALA A 74 -3.73 21.40 4.70
N GLU A 75 -3.91 21.14 3.40
CA GLU A 75 -4.44 19.85 2.92
C GLU A 75 -3.52 18.68 3.31
N LYS A 76 -2.19 18.86 3.23
CA LYS A 76 -1.23 17.82 3.67
C LYS A 76 -1.40 17.49 5.15
N ARG A 77 -1.59 18.49 6.02
CA ARG A 77 -1.85 18.29 7.46
C ARG A 77 -3.18 17.61 7.72
N GLU A 78 -4.22 17.90 6.95
CA GLU A 78 -5.52 17.24 7.07
C GLU A 78 -5.49 15.79 6.58
N LEU A 79 -4.71 15.53 5.54
CA LEU A 79 -4.55 14.18 4.98
C LEU A 79 -3.62 13.31 5.84
N ALA A 80 -2.61 13.87 6.51
CA ALA A 80 -1.60 13.15 7.29
C ALA A 80 -2.11 12.17 8.39
N PRO A 81 -3.30 12.34 9.00
CA PRO A 81 -3.87 11.36 9.93
C PRO A 81 -4.64 10.24 9.21
N ARG A 82 -5.20 10.53 8.03
CA ARG A 82 -6.03 9.61 7.22
C ARG A 82 -5.21 8.78 6.25
N ILE A 83 -4.12 9.37 5.79
CA ILE A 83 -2.96 8.67 5.32
C ILE A 83 -2.30 8.19 6.60
N GLN A 84 -2.02 6.90 6.74
CA GLN A 84 -1.09 6.51 7.78
C GLN A 84 0.27 7.09 7.39
N GLU A 85 0.61 8.38 7.68
CA GLU A 85 1.92 9.08 7.44
C GLU A 85 2.14 10.40 8.16
N ASN A 86 3.10 10.52 9.08
CA ASN A 86 4.49 10.87 8.76
C ASN A 86 5.25 9.95 7.76
N ARG A 87 5.36 10.45 6.51
CA ARG A 87 6.34 10.10 5.44
C ARG A 87 6.12 8.84 4.53
N TRP A 88 5.43 9.08 3.40
CA TRP A 88 5.32 8.41 2.06
C TRP A 88 4.54 7.08 1.78
N LEU A 89 3.34 7.18 1.21
CA LEU A 89 2.69 6.14 0.40
C LEU A 89 2.88 6.57 -1.05
N VAL A 90 3.81 5.89 -1.73
CA VAL A 90 4.40 6.39 -2.98
C VAL A 90 3.42 6.37 -4.13
N LEU A 91 3.45 7.46 -4.91
CA LEU A 91 3.65 7.33 -6.35
C LEU A 91 4.82 8.18 -6.84
N GLN A 92 5.44 7.66 -7.90
CA GLN A 92 6.63 8.13 -8.60
C GLN A 92 6.75 9.67 -8.72
N ASP A 93 7.90 10.23 -8.39
CA ASP A 93 9.01 10.31 -9.34
C ASP A 93 10.31 10.11 -8.55
N LYS A 94 11.35 9.64 -9.23
CA LYS A 94 12.69 9.39 -8.66
C LYS A 94 13.19 10.55 -7.81
#